data_AF-A0A7W0MDD9-F1
#
_entry.id   AF-A0A7W0MDD9-F1
#
_cell.length_a   1.000
_cell.length_b   1.000
_cell.length_c   1.000
_cell.angle_alpha   90.00
_cell.angle_beta   90.00
_cell.angle_gamma   90.00
#
_symmetry.space_group_name_H-M   'P 1'
#
loop_
_entity.id
_entity.type
_entity.pdbx_description
1 polymer ?
#
loop_
_entity_poly.entity_id
_entity_poly.type
_entity_poly.pdbx_seq_one_letter_code
_entity_poly.pdbx_strand_id
1 'polypeptide(L)'
;MAFAVGELERMNSNAWFGHATKDLIDSMITELDAGREDEVVRSLKDLQAKYQPTYENRARYDELVRETIEQMQKAPATRPVN
;
A
#
# COMPACT_ATOMS: atom_id res chain seq x y z
N MET A 1 21.63 14.13 -22.51
CA MET A 1 20.33 13.43 -22.43
C MET A 1 20.16 12.57 -21.16
N ALA A 2 21.05 12.61 -20.16
CA ALA A 2 20.85 11.86 -18.90
C ALA A 2 20.06 12.66 -17.84
N PHE A 3 20.24 13.98 -17.77
CA PHE A 3 19.56 14.85 -16.80
C PHE A 3 18.04 14.91 -17.00
N ALA A 4 17.58 15.01 -18.26
CA ALA A 4 16.15 15.03 -18.58
C ALA A 4 15.44 13.70 -18.26
N VAL A 5 16.12 12.56 -18.41
CA VAL A 5 15.57 11.24 -18.08
C VAL A 5 15.44 11.09 -16.56
N GLY A 6 16.46 11.48 -15.79
CA GLY A 6 16.43 11.39 -14.33
C GLY A 6 15.37 12.29 -13.67
N GLU A 7 15.09 13.47 -14.23
CA GLU A 7 14.00 14.34 -13.75
C GLU A 7 12.61 13.78 -14.08
N LEU A 8 12.41 13.25 -15.29
CA LEU A 8 11.16 12.59 -15.69
C LEU A 8 10.89 11.33 -14.86
N GLU A 9 11.92 10.51 -14.61
CA GLU A 9 11.82 9.33 -13.74
C GLU A 9 11.44 9.71 -12.30
N ARG A 10 12.04 10.78 -11.75
CA ARG A 10 11.68 11.30 -10.43
C ARG A 10 10.25 11.83 -10.37
N MET A 11 9.81 12.58 -11.38
CA MET A 11 8.45 13.12 -11.43
C MET A 11 7.42 12.00 -11.55
N ASN A 12 7.67 11.01 -12.39
CA ASN A 12 6.83 9.83 -12.53
C ASN A 12 6.79 9.02 -11.23
N SER A 13 7.94 8.73 -10.63
CA SER A 13 8.01 8.00 -9.36
C SER A 13 7.26 8.72 -8.22
N ASN A 14 7.36 10.05 -8.14
CA ASN A 14 6.61 10.83 -7.15
C ASN A 14 5.09 10.79 -7.37
N ALA A 15 4.63 10.86 -8.62
CA ALA A 15 3.22 10.78 -8.95
C ALA A 15 2.64 9.40 -8.63
N TRP A 16 3.37 8.33 -8.95
CA TRP A 16 2.99 6.96 -8.64
C TRP A 16 2.92 6.70 -7.13
N PHE A 17 3.94 7.16 -6.39
CA PHE A 17 3.94 7.07 -4.93
C PHE A 17 2.75 7.83 -4.33
N GLY A 18 2.49 9.06 -4.81
CA GLY A 18 1.36 9.86 -4.36
C GLY A 18 0.00 9.21 -4.63
N HIS A 19 -0.18 8.59 -5.80
CA HIS A 19 -1.41 7.88 -6.14
C HIS A 19 -1.62 6.65 -5.26
N ALA A 20 -0.60 5.80 -5.12
CA ALA A 20 -0.68 4.62 -4.27
C ALA A 20 -0.96 5.01 -2.81
N THR A 21 -0.28 6.02 -2.27
CA THR A 21 -0.55 6.49 -0.91
C THR A 21 -1.99 7.01 -0.76
N LYS A 22 -2.53 7.71 -1.77
CA LYS A 22 -3.93 8.14 -1.76
C LYS A 22 -4.90 6.96 -1.69
N ASP A 23 -4.71 5.95 -2.55
CA ASP A 23 -5.57 4.76 -2.59
C ASP A 23 -5.53 3.99 -1.25
N LEU A 24 -4.35 3.91 -0.62
CA LEU A 24 -4.21 3.31 0.70
C LEU A 24 -5.00 4.08 1.76
N ILE A 25 -4.92 5.41 1.77
CA ILE A 25 -5.65 6.27 2.72
C ILE A 25 -7.16 6.14 2.52
N ASP A 26 -7.64 6.26 1.28
CA ASP A 26 -9.07 6.18 0.97
C ASP A 26 -9.63 4.79 1.36
N SER A 27 -8.86 3.72 1.15
CA SER A 27 -9.22 2.36 1.57
C SER A 27 -9.25 2.22 3.09
N MET A 28 -8.23 2.72 3.81
CA MET A 28 -8.24 2.70 5.27
C MET A 28 -9.48 3.39 5.84
N ILE A 29 -9.82 4.59 5.34
CA ILE A 29 -11.00 5.33 5.81
C ILE A 29 -12.27 4.51 5.57
N THR A 30 -12.44 3.98 4.36
CA THR A 30 -13.62 3.17 4.00
C THR A 30 -13.81 2.00 4.95
N GLU A 31 -12.72 1.32 5.33
CA GLU A 31 -12.78 0.12 6.14
C GLU A 31 -12.86 0.40 7.64
N LEU A 32 -12.29 1.51 8.10
CA LEU A 32 -12.53 2.02 9.44
C LEU A 32 -14.01 2.42 9.62
N ASP A 33 -14.59 3.13 8.65
CA ASP A 33 -16.02 3.50 8.65
C ASP A 33 -16.94 2.26 8.62
N ALA A 34 -16.46 1.15 8.06
CA ALA A 34 -17.17 -0.13 8.04
C ALA A 34 -16.99 -0.98 9.33
N GLY A 35 -16.27 -0.48 10.35
CA GLY A 35 -16.01 -1.22 11.59
C GLY A 35 -15.09 -2.43 11.41
N ARG A 36 -14.13 -2.33 10.47
CA ARG A 36 -13.14 -3.37 10.16
C ARG A 36 -11.75 -2.97 10.65
N GLU A 37 -11.66 -2.41 11.85
CA GLU A 37 -10.41 -1.88 12.41
C GLU A 37 -9.33 -2.94 12.53
N ASP A 38 -9.69 -4.16 12.94
CA ASP A 38 -8.74 -5.29 13.05
C ASP A 38 -8.10 -5.64 11.71
N GLU A 39 -8.87 -5.54 10.63
CA GLU A 39 -8.40 -5.83 9.27
C GLU A 39 -7.46 -4.75 8.76
N VAL A 40 -7.82 -3.49 9.00
CA VAL A 40 -6.95 -2.35 8.70
C VAL A 40 -5.62 -2.48 9.44
N VAL A 41 -5.65 -2.75 10.75
CA VAL A 41 -4.44 -2.89 11.56
C VAL A 41 -3.59 -4.08 11.11
N ARG A 42 -4.20 -5.22 10.78
CA ARG A 42 -3.50 -6.40 10.27
C ARG A 42 -2.79 -6.10 8.96
N SER A 43 -3.50 -5.56 7.99
CA SER A 43 -2.93 -5.24 6.67
C SER A 43 -1.83 -4.19 6.75
N LEU A 44 -1.94 -3.20 7.63
CA LEU A 44 -0.88 -2.20 7.84
C LEU A 44 0.37 -2.79 8.49
N LYS A 45 0.23 -3.74 9.42
CA LYS A 45 1.38 -4.46 10.00
C LYS A 45 2.11 -5.29 8.93
N ASP A 46 1.36 -5.96 8.06
CA ASP A 46 1.93 -6.72 6.94
C ASP A 46 2.64 -5.80 5.95
N LEU A 47 2.04 -4.66 5.60
CA LEU A 47 2.68 -3.63 4.78
C LEU A 47 3.96 -3.12 5.44
N GLN A 48 3.94 -2.82 6.74
CA GLN A 48 5.12 -2.36 7.48
C GLN A 48 6.25 -3.40 7.46
N ALA A 49 5.93 -4.69 7.59
CA ALA A 49 6.92 -5.76 7.57
C ALA A 49 7.56 -5.93 6.18
N LYS A 50 6.76 -5.79 5.11
CA LYS A 50 7.21 -5.91 3.71
C LYS A 50 7.94 -4.67 3.22
N TYR A 51 7.49 -3.49 3.65
CA TYR A 51 8.06 -2.21 3.22
C TYR A 51 9.34 -1.90 3.99
N GLN A 52 10.44 -2.50 3.52
CA GLN A 52 11.79 -2.09 3.92
C GLN A 52 12.34 -1.11 2.87
N PRO A 53 12.36 0.21 3.16
CA PRO A 53 12.74 1.22 2.18
C PRO A 53 14.24 1.15 1.89
N THR A 54 14.61 0.32 0.92
CA THR A 54 15.88 0.41 0.19
C THR A 54 15.67 1.25 -1.07
N TYR A 55 16.75 1.77 -1.67
CA TYR A 55 16.66 2.53 -2.92
C TYR A 55 16.00 1.70 -4.03
N GLU A 56 16.20 0.39 -4.02
CA GLU A 56 15.62 -0.57 -4.97
C GLU A 56 14.13 -0.87 -4.71
N ASN A 57 13.67 -0.83 -3.46
CA ASN A 57 12.28 -1.16 -3.11
C ASN A 57 11.27 -0.03 -3.34
N ARG A 58 11.74 1.21 -3.60
CA ARG A 58 10.83 2.33 -3.94
C ARG A 58 10.02 2.06 -5.22
N ALA A 59 10.57 1.26 -6.13
CA ALA A 59 9.93 0.91 -7.40
C ALA A 59 8.77 -0.09 -7.27
N ARG A 60 8.55 -0.69 -6.09
CA ARG A 60 7.47 -1.68 -5.86
C ARG A 60 6.45 -1.24 -4.82
N TYR A 61 6.50 0.03 -4.41
CA TYR A 61 5.60 0.54 -3.37
C TYR A 61 4.13 0.48 -3.79
N ASP A 62 3.84 0.75 -5.05
CA ASP A 62 2.53 0.63 -5.67
C ASP A 62 1.98 -0.81 -5.60
N GLU A 63 2.82 -1.82 -5.89
CA GLU A 63 2.45 -3.23 -5.81
C GLU A 63 2.15 -3.64 -4.36
N LEU A 64 3.01 -3.24 -3.42
CA LEU A 64 2.81 -3.51 -1.99
C LEU A 64 1.52 -2.86 -1.46
N VAL A 65 1.23 -1.63 -1.87
CA VAL A 65 -0.02 -0.95 -1.51
C VAL A 65 -1.22 -1.67 -2.09
N ARG A 66 -1.19 -2.06 -3.37
CA ARG A 66 -2.28 -2.80 -4.01
C ARG A 66 -2.59 -4.10 -3.27
N GLU A 67 -1.57 -4.90 -2.96
CA GLU A 67 -1.73 -6.12 -2.16
C GLU A 67 -2.34 -5.83 -0.79
N THR A 68 -1.92 -4.74 -0.16
CA THR A 68 -2.40 -4.34 1.17
C THR A 68 -3.89 -3.98 1.11
N ILE A 69 -4.32 -3.23 0.10
CA ILE A 69 -5.74 -2.89 -0.12
C ILE A 69 -6.55 -4.16 -0.36
N GLU A 70 -6.07 -5.06 -1.22
CA GLU A 70 -6.73 -6.35 -1.50
C GLU A 70 -6.86 -7.21 -0.24
N GLN A 71 -5.85 -7.23 0.62
CA GLN A 71 -5.90 -7.95 1.90
C GLN A 71 -6.87 -7.29 2.87
N MET A 72 -6.83 -5.97 2.95
CA MET A 72 -7.69 -5.19 3.83
C MET A 72 -9.15 -5.54 3.51
N GLN A 73 -9.54 -5.44 2.24
CA GLN A 73 -10.88 -5.67 1.70
C GLN A 73 -11.38 -7.13 1.75
N LYS A 74 -10.50 -8.11 1.97
CA LYS A 74 -10.93 -9.50 2.08
C LYS A 74 -11.70 -9.69 3.39
N ALA A 75 -12.97 -10.08 3.27
CA ALA A 75 -13.76 -10.56 4.40
C ALA A 75 -12.97 -11.63 5.17
N PRO A 76 -13.06 -11.66 6.51
CA PRO A 76 -12.29 -12.59 7.31
C PRO A 76 -12.58 -14.00 6.82
N ALA A 77 -11.52 -14.70 6.36
CA ALA A 77 -11.56 -16.15 6.30
C ALA A 77 -11.89 -16.58 7.73
N THR A 78 -13.12 -17.06 7.94
CA THR A 78 -13.61 -17.58 9.21
C THR A 78 -12.48 -18.39 9.84
N ARG A 79 -11.88 -17.87 10.91
CA ARG A 79 -10.96 -18.65 11.73
C ARG A 79 -11.74 -19.91 12.10
N PRO A 80 -11.33 -21.13 11.70
CA PRO A 80 -11.93 -22.31 12.28
C PRO A 80 -11.62 -22.23 13.77
N VAL A 81 -12.67 -22.04 14.56
CA VAL A 81 -12.61 -22.24 16.01
C VAL A 81 -12.26 -23.71 16.22
N ASN A 82 -11.13 -23.96 16.85
CA ASN A 82 -10.74 -25.28 17.32
C ASN A 82 -10.81 -25.30 18.84
#